data_AF-A0A6A6Q2R4-F1
#
_entry.id   AF-A0A6A6Q2R4-F1
#
_cell.length_a   1.000
_cell.length_b   1.000
_cell.length_c   1.000
_cell.angle_alpha   90.00
_cell.angle_beta   90.00
_cell.angle_gamma   90.00
#
_symmetry.space_group_name_H-M   'P 1'
#
loop_
_entity.id
_entity.type
_entity.pdbx_description
1 polymer ?
#
loop_
_entity_poly.entity_id
_entity_poly.type
_entity_poly.pdbx_seq_one_letter_code
_entity_poly.pdbx_strand_id
1 'polypeptide(L)'
;MPRLSPLVGAALAATAFAAPTAAPSKFTYYNLTTPLAAPCDLNTGPDGNIYASTFLANKLVEVDITSANPTLTEITIPYTLPQLPDSALPARLQGAGSCVVQPGADGNVYLATGVRNQLAQYNPQTKKFKFFENSGGTAGNLQPFNDAWPTETGLWFTQTTANVLTFFDYATEQMTSYEVPTPLSSPVGVYVVPSGDVWICEFVGQKIAKFDPTTKQFTEYPVPLTLLGPAVVRAFTGGKYLWFTAIATNAIGRIDITTGAFKTYLDTANVGVPIEDTNDKNGNVWFSTALSNTLNYITPSTGKITAIPQPDSGITSLPVSLPPVANIAVHYVSQDNSIWFTQLAANRVGRYQLSGNQ
;
A
#
# COMPACT_ATOMS: atom_id res chain seq x y z
N MET A 1 27.38 -78.34 -1.09
CA MET A 1 26.65 -77.78 -2.24
C MET A 1 25.28 -78.45 -2.35
N PRO A 2 24.18 -77.84 -1.88
CA PRO A 2 22.84 -78.22 -2.27
C PRO A 2 22.24 -77.21 -3.25
N ARG A 3 21.48 -77.74 -4.20
CA ARG A 3 20.90 -77.08 -5.38
C ARG A 3 19.71 -76.18 -5.01
N LEU A 4 19.64 -75.02 -5.65
CA LEU A 4 18.51 -74.08 -5.62
C LEU A 4 17.31 -74.62 -6.43
N SER A 5 16.11 -74.46 -5.87
CA SER A 5 14.82 -74.56 -6.58
C SER A 5 14.35 -73.16 -7.01
N PRO A 6 13.70 -72.97 -8.17
CA PRO A 6 13.17 -71.66 -8.56
C PRO A 6 11.80 -71.43 -7.92
N LEU A 7 11.65 -70.31 -7.20
CA LEU A 7 10.37 -69.82 -6.71
C LEU A 7 9.65 -69.01 -7.81
N VAL A 8 8.36 -69.29 -7.93
CA VAL A 8 7.35 -68.67 -8.79
C VAL A 8 7.31 -67.15 -8.58
N GLY A 9 7.39 -66.39 -9.67
CA GLY A 9 7.23 -64.93 -9.66
C GLY A 9 5.76 -64.53 -9.48
N ALA A 10 5.45 -63.85 -8.37
CA ALA A 10 4.20 -63.12 -8.20
C ALA A 10 4.41 -61.68 -8.68
N ALA A 11 3.68 -61.27 -9.73
CA ALA A 11 3.64 -59.88 -10.17
C ALA A 11 2.82 -59.05 -9.16
N LEU A 12 3.46 -58.12 -8.45
CA LEU A 12 2.74 -57.05 -7.75
C LEU A 12 2.28 -56.03 -8.79
N ALA A 13 0.96 -55.95 -9.00
CA ALA A 13 0.35 -54.82 -9.67
C ALA A 13 0.47 -53.58 -8.77
N ALA A 14 1.32 -52.64 -9.16
CA ALA A 14 1.39 -51.32 -8.54
C ALA A 14 0.16 -50.51 -8.99
N THR A 15 -0.81 -50.34 -8.09
CA THR A 15 -1.85 -49.33 -8.27
C THR A 15 -1.20 -47.95 -8.18
N ALA A 16 -1.08 -47.26 -9.33
CA ALA A 16 -0.69 -45.87 -9.36
C ALA A 16 -1.78 -45.04 -8.67
N PHE A 17 -1.49 -44.55 -7.46
CA PHE A 17 -2.26 -43.43 -6.91
C PHE A 17 -1.98 -42.22 -7.81
N ALA A 18 -3.00 -41.74 -8.51
CA ALA A 18 -2.94 -40.43 -9.13
C ALA A 18 -2.63 -39.42 -8.00
N ALA A 19 -1.52 -38.70 -8.12
CA ALA A 19 -1.26 -37.57 -7.25
C ALA A 19 -2.44 -36.60 -7.37
N PRO A 20 -2.99 -36.04 -6.27
CA PRO A 20 -4.01 -35.03 -6.37
C PRO A 20 -3.44 -33.89 -7.22
N THR A 21 -4.13 -33.54 -8.31
CA THR A 21 -3.83 -32.33 -9.08
C THR A 21 -3.83 -31.18 -8.10
N ALA A 22 -2.67 -30.58 -7.84
CA ALA A 22 -2.56 -29.46 -6.92
C ALA A 22 -3.60 -28.40 -7.34
N ALA A 23 -4.40 -27.94 -6.38
CA ALA A 23 -5.33 -26.86 -6.63
C ALA A 23 -4.55 -25.67 -7.23
N PRO A 24 -5.08 -24.98 -8.25
CA PRO A 24 -4.40 -23.83 -8.83
C PRO A 24 -4.04 -22.83 -7.72
N SER A 25 -2.81 -22.31 -7.78
CA SER A 25 -2.34 -21.32 -6.83
C SER A 25 -3.34 -20.16 -6.74
N LYS A 26 -3.70 -19.75 -5.52
CA LYS A 26 -4.51 -18.54 -5.29
C LYS A 26 -3.75 -17.25 -5.60
N PHE A 27 -2.43 -17.35 -5.82
CA PHE A 27 -1.56 -16.22 -6.11
C PHE A 27 -1.32 -16.08 -7.62
N THR A 28 -1.40 -14.84 -8.10
CA THR A 28 -0.98 -14.43 -9.44
C THR A 28 0.02 -13.29 -9.30
N TYR A 29 1.07 -13.28 -10.12
CA TYR A 29 2.13 -12.26 -10.08
C TYR A 29 2.35 -11.63 -11.45
N TYR A 30 2.57 -10.32 -11.43
CA TYR A 30 2.85 -9.48 -12.60
C TYR A 30 4.21 -8.82 -12.39
N ASN A 31 5.23 -9.35 -13.05
CA ASN A 31 6.60 -8.83 -12.93
C ASN A 31 6.76 -7.54 -13.74
N LEU A 32 7.44 -6.56 -13.16
CA LEU A 32 7.83 -5.36 -13.90
C LEU A 32 9.03 -5.68 -14.78
N THR A 33 9.02 -5.13 -15.97
CA THR A 33 10.08 -5.20 -16.98
C THR A 33 11.18 -4.17 -16.72
N THR A 34 10.86 -3.00 -16.17
CA THR A 34 11.89 -2.04 -15.73
C THR A 34 12.66 -2.63 -14.54
N PRO A 35 13.97 -2.84 -14.66
CA PRO A 35 14.76 -3.38 -13.56
C PRO A 35 14.76 -2.45 -12.35
N LEU A 36 14.57 -3.04 -11.15
CA LEU A 36 14.61 -2.30 -9.89
C LEU A 36 13.61 -1.15 -9.82
N ALA A 37 12.44 -1.29 -10.45
CA ALA A 37 11.40 -0.25 -10.40
C ALA A 37 10.79 -0.11 -9.00
N ALA A 38 10.74 -1.19 -8.22
CA ALA A 38 10.31 -1.19 -6.83
C ALA A 38 8.86 -0.66 -6.68
N PRO A 39 7.84 -1.43 -7.13
CA PRO A 39 6.45 -1.01 -6.99
C PRO A 39 6.13 -0.82 -5.50
N CYS A 40 5.47 0.31 -5.15
CA CYS A 40 5.29 0.74 -3.77
C CYS A 40 3.82 0.75 -3.35
N ASP A 41 3.08 1.80 -3.67
CA ASP A 41 1.64 1.88 -3.37
C ASP A 41 0.82 1.36 -4.55
N LEU A 42 -0.41 0.90 -4.30
CA LEU A 42 -1.33 0.47 -5.35
C LEU A 42 -2.80 0.70 -5.00
N ASN A 43 -3.62 0.99 -6.00
CA ASN A 43 -5.07 1.14 -5.83
C ASN A 43 -5.83 0.83 -7.14
N THR A 44 -7.14 0.61 -7.04
CA THR A 44 -8.03 0.49 -8.19
C THR A 44 -8.31 1.87 -8.78
N GLY A 45 -8.01 2.06 -10.06
CA GLY A 45 -8.27 3.28 -10.81
C GLY A 45 -9.76 3.46 -11.15
N PRO A 46 -10.13 4.65 -11.66
CA PRO A 46 -11.50 4.98 -12.02
C PRO A 46 -12.03 4.21 -13.25
N ASP A 47 -11.15 3.60 -14.03
CA ASP A 47 -11.47 2.69 -15.14
C ASP A 47 -11.57 1.20 -14.71
N GLY A 48 -11.35 0.91 -13.42
CA GLY A 48 -11.36 -0.44 -12.85
C GLY A 48 -10.03 -1.18 -12.92
N ASN A 49 -9.00 -0.64 -13.56
CA ASN A 49 -7.67 -1.23 -13.59
C ASN A 49 -6.93 -1.02 -12.26
N ILE A 50 -5.86 -1.79 -12.03
CA ILE A 50 -4.99 -1.57 -10.86
C ILE A 50 -3.85 -0.66 -11.27
N TYR A 51 -3.64 0.41 -10.51
CA TYR A 51 -2.53 1.32 -10.68
C TYR A 51 -1.56 1.17 -9.52
N ALA A 52 -0.26 1.12 -9.82
CA ALA A 52 0.79 1.09 -8.79
C ALA A 52 1.85 2.16 -9.07
N SER A 53 2.27 2.86 -8.01
CA SER A 53 3.41 3.78 -8.06
C SER A 53 4.72 3.00 -7.98
N THR A 54 5.81 3.56 -8.51
CA THR A 54 7.14 2.97 -8.41
C THR A 54 8.07 3.84 -7.58
N PHE A 55 8.78 3.23 -6.63
CA PHE A 55 9.61 3.96 -5.67
C PHE A 55 10.98 4.32 -6.21
N LEU A 56 11.57 3.47 -7.08
CA LEU A 56 12.93 3.64 -7.60
C LEU A 56 12.98 3.90 -9.11
N ALA A 57 11.81 3.96 -9.76
CA ALA A 57 11.68 4.28 -11.17
C ALA A 57 10.68 5.42 -11.39
N ASN A 58 10.77 6.05 -12.55
CA ASN A 58 9.87 7.11 -12.96
C ASN A 58 8.68 6.53 -13.76
N LYS A 59 7.97 5.57 -13.14
CA LYS A 59 6.90 4.79 -13.79
C LYS A 59 5.61 4.80 -12.98
N LEU A 60 4.49 4.88 -13.69
CA LEU A 60 3.18 4.43 -13.22
C LEU A 60 2.93 3.06 -13.84
N VAL A 61 2.55 2.08 -13.03
CA VAL A 61 2.17 0.74 -13.49
C VAL A 61 0.66 0.69 -13.61
N GLU A 62 0.15 0.16 -14.72
CA GLU A 62 -1.27 -0.16 -14.94
C GLU A 62 -1.39 -1.67 -15.17
N VAL A 63 -2.19 -2.36 -14.36
CA VAL A 63 -2.57 -3.75 -14.59
C VAL A 63 -4.03 -3.77 -15.02
N ASP A 64 -4.28 -4.14 -16.27
CA ASP A 64 -5.62 -4.36 -16.78
C ASP A 64 -6.18 -5.63 -16.15
N ILE A 65 -7.25 -5.47 -15.36
CA ILE A 65 -7.96 -6.58 -14.72
C ILE A 65 -9.41 -6.71 -15.23
N THR A 66 -9.78 -5.85 -16.17
CA THR A 66 -11.12 -5.79 -16.76
C THR A 66 -11.22 -6.65 -18.02
N SER A 67 -10.09 -6.90 -18.69
CA SER A 67 -10.02 -7.81 -19.82
C SER A 67 -9.89 -9.28 -19.41
N ALA A 68 -10.24 -10.18 -20.34
CA ALA A 68 -10.14 -11.62 -20.14
C ALA A 68 -8.70 -12.11 -19.91
N ASN A 69 -7.70 -11.32 -20.34
CA ASN A 69 -6.27 -11.65 -20.23
C ASN A 69 -5.55 -10.48 -19.57
N PRO A 70 -5.42 -10.49 -18.22
CA PRO A 70 -4.79 -9.39 -17.51
C PRO A 70 -3.37 -9.11 -18.00
N THR A 71 -3.06 -7.84 -18.24
CA THR A 71 -1.73 -7.39 -18.71
C THR A 71 -1.20 -6.26 -17.87
N LEU A 72 0.13 -6.18 -17.73
CA LEU A 72 0.82 -5.10 -17.05
C LEU A 72 1.45 -4.16 -18.08
N THR A 73 1.21 -2.86 -17.93
CA THR A 73 1.81 -1.79 -18.72
C THR A 73 2.57 -0.83 -17.81
N GLU A 74 3.77 -0.42 -18.25
CA GLU A 74 4.59 0.56 -17.53
C GLU A 74 4.63 1.91 -18.26
N ILE A 75 3.96 2.90 -17.67
CA ILE A 75 3.80 4.24 -18.22
C ILE A 75 4.91 5.14 -17.67
N THR A 76 5.69 5.76 -18.56
CA THR A 76 6.70 6.75 -18.16
C THR A 76 6.03 8.05 -17.73
N ILE A 77 6.34 8.53 -16.53
CA ILE A 77 5.86 9.82 -16.03
C ILE A 77 6.75 10.93 -16.65
N PRO A 78 6.21 11.92 -17.38
CA PRO A 78 7.02 13.00 -17.95
C PRO A 78 7.82 13.79 -16.90
N TYR A 79 8.99 14.31 -17.28
CA TYR A 79 9.70 15.32 -16.51
C TYR A 79 9.22 16.71 -16.91
N THR A 80 8.92 17.55 -15.93
CA THR A 80 8.51 18.95 -16.12
C THR A 80 9.52 19.95 -15.58
N LEU A 81 10.39 19.52 -14.66
CA LEU A 81 11.50 20.31 -14.13
C LEU A 81 12.76 20.10 -14.98
N PRO A 82 13.60 21.14 -15.18
CA PRO A 82 14.88 20.99 -15.87
C PRO A 82 15.71 19.90 -15.21
N GLN A 83 16.21 18.96 -16.00
CA GLN A 83 17.18 17.99 -15.49
C GLN A 83 18.46 18.74 -15.15
N LEU A 84 18.84 18.73 -13.87
CA LEU A 84 20.10 19.33 -13.45
C LEU A 84 21.25 18.58 -14.13
N PRO A 85 22.10 19.25 -14.94
CA PRO A 85 23.17 18.58 -15.69
C PRO A 85 24.18 17.86 -14.78
N ASP A 86 24.27 18.25 -13.51
CA ASP A 86 25.15 17.69 -12.48
C ASP A 86 24.40 17.09 -11.28
N SER A 87 23.19 16.56 -11.50
CA SER A 87 22.49 15.80 -10.46
C SER A 87 23.33 14.58 -10.03
N ALA A 88 23.85 14.60 -8.79
CA ALA A 88 24.49 13.45 -8.17
C ALA A 88 23.55 12.24 -8.02
N LEU A 89 22.23 12.43 -8.16
CA LEU A 89 21.26 11.36 -8.25
C LEU A 89 21.25 10.77 -9.67
N PRO A 90 21.47 9.45 -9.84
CA PRO A 90 21.29 8.76 -11.10
C PRO A 90 19.95 9.11 -11.76
N ALA A 91 19.90 9.29 -13.08
CA ALA A 91 18.68 9.62 -13.83
C ALA A 91 17.47 8.71 -13.52
N ARG A 92 17.73 7.46 -13.10
CA ARG A 92 16.72 6.50 -12.64
C ARG A 92 16.05 6.88 -11.31
N LEU A 93 16.73 7.59 -10.42
CA LEU A 93 16.24 8.02 -9.10
C LEU A 93 15.58 9.41 -9.10
N GLN A 94 15.49 10.07 -10.25
CA GLN A 94 14.96 11.44 -10.32
C GLN A 94 13.42 11.52 -10.31
N GLY A 95 12.72 10.39 -10.45
CA GLY A 95 11.29 10.24 -10.18
C GLY A 95 10.97 9.40 -8.94
N ALA A 96 12.01 9.03 -8.17
CA ALA A 96 11.98 8.09 -7.06
C ALA A 96 11.67 8.77 -5.72
N GLY A 97 11.21 7.98 -4.73
CA GLY A 97 11.07 8.41 -3.35
C GLY A 97 9.65 8.69 -2.86
N SER A 98 8.63 8.35 -3.64
CA SER A 98 7.21 8.48 -3.27
C SER A 98 6.49 7.13 -3.36
N CYS A 99 5.55 6.90 -2.44
CA CYS A 99 4.78 5.67 -2.29
C CYS A 99 3.29 6.02 -2.16
N VAL A 100 2.71 6.63 -3.19
CA VAL A 100 1.28 6.94 -3.18
C VAL A 100 0.68 6.87 -4.57
N VAL A 101 -0.47 6.23 -4.68
CA VAL A 101 -1.33 6.27 -5.86
C VAL A 101 -2.80 6.14 -5.46
N GLN A 102 -3.65 7.06 -5.91
CA GLN A 102 -5.05 7.12 -5.52
C GLN A 102 -5.97 7.45 -6.70
N PRO A 103 -7.15 6.81 -6.84
CA PRO A 103 -8.16 7.21 -7.80
C PRO A 103 -8.85 8.50 -7.33
N GLY A 104 -9.02 9.47 -8.21
CA GLY A 104 -9.86 10.64 -7.97
C GLY A 104 -11.30 10.40 -8.43
N ALA A 105 -12.25 11.03 -7.73
CA ALA A 105 -13.67 11.01 -8.12
C ALA A 105 -13.94 11.75 -9.45
N ASP A 106 -12.98 12.57 -9.90
CA ASP A 106 -12.96 13.27 -11.18
C ASP A 106 -12.55 12.38 -12.37
N GLY A 107 -12.32 11.09 -12.14
CA GLY A 107 -11.95 10.11 -13.17
C GLY A 107 -10.46 10.07 -13.50
N ASN A 108 -9.61 10.72 -12.70
CA ASN A 108 -8.15 10.69 -12.86
C ASN A 108 -7.48 9.78 -11.80
N VAL A 109 -6.20 9.48 -12.02
CA VAL A 109 -5.32 8.80 -11.07
C VAL A 109 -4.27 9.79 -10.58
N TYR A 110 -4.10 9.89 -9.26
CA TYR A 110 -3.20 10.83 -8.62
C TYR A 110 -2.02 10.10 -7.97
N LEU A 111 -0.82 10.66 -8.07
CA LEU A 111 0.40 10.11 -7.50
C LEU A 111 1.40 11.22 -7.18
N ALA A 112 2.23 11.05 -6.15
CA ALA A 112 3.35 11.96 -5.92
C ALA A 112 4.57 11.56 -6.74
N THR A 113 5.33 12.56 -7.18
CA THR A 113 6.51 12.38 -8.04
C THR A 113 7.84 12.33 -7.29
N GLY A 114 7.79 12.05 -5.98
CA GLY A 114 8.97 11.91 -5.12
C GLY A 114 9.73 13.22 -4.98
N VAL A 115 11.05 13.19 -5.17
CA VAL A 115 11.95 14.34 -5.01
C VAL A 115 11.61 15.57 -5.86
N ARG A 116 10.74 15.44 -6.87
CA ARG A 116 10.25 16.55 -7.70
C ARG A 116 9.18 17.40 -7.01
N ASN A 117 8.67 16.96 -5.86
CA ASN A 117 7.66 17.69 -5.07
C ASN A 117 6.39 18.08 -5.86
N GLN A 118 5.93 17.22 -6.77
CA GLN A 118 4.70 17.46 -7.55
C GLN A 118 3.64 16.40 -7.24
N LEU A 119 2.38 16.84 -7.29
CA LEU A 119 1.22 15.99 -7.50
C LEU A 119 1.06 15.78 -9.01
N ALA A 120 1.25 14.55 -9.47
CA ALA A 120 0.90 14.17 -10.83
C ALA A 120 -0.56 13.70 -10.87
N GLN A 121 -1.26 14.10 -11.91
CA GLN A 121 -2.58 13.65 -12.31
C GLN A 121 -2.43 12.94 -13.65
N TYR A 122 -2.88 11.70 -13.72
CA TYR A 122 -2.92 10.89 -14.92
C TYR A 122 -4.37 10.64 -15.31
N ASN A 123 -4.73 10.95 -16.55
CA ASN A 123 -6.06 10.66 -17.07
C ASN A 123 -6.04 9.33 -17.84
N PRO A 124 -6.71 8.27 -17.34
CA PRO A 124 -6.68 6.96 -17.97
C PRO A 124 -7.26 6.90 -19.39
N GLN A 125 -8.19 7.79 -19.73
CA GLN A 125 -8.89 7.78 -21.02
C GLN A 125 -8.05 8.43 -22.12
N THR A 126 -7.43 9.58 -21.80
CA THR A 126 -6.58 10.34 -22.73
C THR A 126 -5.11 9.94 -22.67
N LYS A 127 -4.72 9.19 -21.63
CA LYS A 127 -3.35 8.74 -21.35
C LYS A 127 -2.36 9.91 -21.18
N LYS A 128 -2.85 11.07 -20.71
CA LYS A 128 -2.07 12.30 -20.51
C LYS A 128 -1.81 12.58 -19.03
N PHE A 129 -0.68 13.22 -18.76
CA PHE A 129 -0.31 13.73 -17.45
C PHE A 129 -0.54 15.24 -17.34
N LYS A 130 -0.92 15.67 -16.15
CA LYS A 130 -0.87 17.03 -15.65
C LYS A 130 -0.14 17.05 -14.32
N PHE A 131 0.52 18.15 -14.00
CA PHE A 131 1.34 18.27 -12.80
C PHE A 131 0.97 19.53 -12.04
N PHE A 132 0.94 19.41 -10.72
CA PHE A 132 0.65 20.49 -9.80
C PHE A 132 1.79 20.58 -8.79
N GLU A 133 2.25 21.79 -8.55
CA GLU A 133 3.23 22.10 -7.53
C GLU A 133 2.50 22.72 -6.35
N ASN A 134 2.79 22.20 -5.15
CA ASN A 134 2.35 22.90 -3.96
C ASN A 134 3.33 24.03 -3.67
N SER A 135 2.82 25.23 -3.45
CA SER A 135 3.61 26.37 -2.96
C SER A 135 3.93 26.27 -1.44
N GLY A 136 3.59 25.16 -0.79
CA GLY A 136 3.49 25.03 0.66
C GLY A 136 4.81 25.03 1.45
N GLY A 137 5.02 26.10 2.23
CA GLY A 137 5.89 26.18 3.41
C GLY A 137 7.31 26.71 3.18
N THR A 138 7.80 27.57 4.09
CA THR A 138 9.16 28.15 4.06
C THR A 138 10.30 27.11 4.05
N ALA A 139 10.01 25.88 4.46
CA ALA A 139 10.99 24.79 4.54
C ALA A 139 11.13 23.97 3.24
N GLY A 140 10.24 24.13 2.26
CA GLY A 140 10.11 23.21 1.12
C GLY A 140 9.69 21.80 1.56
N ASN A 141 9.25 20.97 0.61
CA ASN A 141 8.92 19.58 0.91
C ASN A 141 9.71 18.63 0.00
N LEU A 142 10.65 17.88 0.58
CA LEU A 142 11.47 16.91 -0.16
C LEU A 142 10.76 15.57 -0.40
N GLN A 143 9.58 15.38 0.22
CA GLN A 143 8.69 14.22 0.04
C GLN A 143 7.23 14.72 -0.03
N PRO A 144 6.74 15.08 -1.24
CA PRO A 144 5.52 15.87 -1.43
C PRO A 144 4.35 15.34 -0.62
N PHE A 145 4.10 14.03 -0.63
CA PHE A 145 3.21 13.42 0.34
C PHE A 145 3.42 11.91 0.42
N ASN A 146 3.20 11.36 1.62
CA ASN A 146 3.41 9.93 1.89
C ASN A 146 2.16 9.11 1.61
N ASP A 147 0.99 9.65 1.97
CA ASP A 147 -0.30 9.02 1.74
C ASP A 147 -1.31 10.07 1.28
N ALA A 148 -2.38 9.62 0.63
CA ALA A 148 -3.47 10.43 0.16
C ALA A 148 -4.79 9.66 0.24
N TRP A 149 -5.89 10.40 0.39
CA TRP A 149 -7.23 9.82 0.44
C TRP A 149 -8.21 10.66 -0.39
N PRO A 150 -8.87 10.07 -1.41
CA PRO A 150 -9.77 10.79 -2.29
C PRO A 150 -11.12 11.05 -1.63
N THR A 151 -11.77 12.12 -2.07
CA THR A 151 -13.15 12.51 -1.75
C THR A 151 -13.87 12.89 -3.04
N GLU A 152 -15.15 13.23 -2.97
CA GLU A 152 -15.92 13.63 -4.16
C GLU A 152 -15.39 14.92 -4.82
N THR A 153 -14.87 15.85 -4.01
CA THR A 153 -14.49 17.20 -4.49
C THR A 153 -12.98 17.40 -4.58
N GLY A 154 -12.19 16.48 -4.04
CA GLY A 154 -10.75 16.64 -3.98
C GLY A 154 -10.00 15.50 -3.32
N LEU A 155 -8.72 15.71 -3.07
CA LEU A 155 -7.81 14.75 -2.48
C LEU A 155 -7.16 15.35 -1.21
N TRP A 156 -7.27 14.65 -0.08
CA TRP A 156 -6.50 14.98 1.11
C TRP A 156 -5.17 14.23 1.08
N PHE A 157 -4.07 14.88 1.45
CA PHE A 157 -2.76 14.23 1.53
C PHE A 157 -1.85 14.89 2.57
N THR A 158 -0.92 14.11 3.11
CA THR A 158 0.00 14.52 4.18
C THR A 158 1.37 14.88 3.63
N GLN A 159 1.90 16.03 4.01
CA GLN A 159 3.23 16.46 3.61
C GLN A 159 4.20 16.24 4.78
N THR A 160 4.89 15.09 4.77
CA THR A 160 5.66 14.62 5.94
C THR A 160 6.70 15.62 6.41
N THR A 161 7.53 16.15 5.51
CA THR A 161 8.64 17.05 5.91
C THR A 161 8.19 18.49 6.13
N ALA A 162 7.11 18.93 5.47
CA ALA A 162 6.52 20.24 5.69
C ALA A 162 5.62 20.31 6.93
N ASN A 163 5.27 19.16 7.53
CA ASN A 163 4.40 19.08 8.71
C ASN A 163 2.99 19.65 8.48
N VAL A 164 2.42 19.43 7.29
CA VAL A 164 1.08 19.93 6.94
C VAL A 164 0.17 18.84 6.38
N LEU A 165 -1.12 18.98 6.60
CA LEU A 165 -2.20 18.30 5.87
C LEU A 165 -2.65 19.21 4.72
N THR A 166 -2.82 18.67 3.52
CA THR A 166 -3.20 19.45 2.33
C THR A 166 -4.43 18.89 1.64
N PHE A 167 -5.31 19.77 1.19
CA PHE A 167 -6.43 19.45 0.32
C PHE A 167 -6.18 19.99 -1.08
N PHE A 168 -6.30 19.15 -2.10
CA PHE A 168 -6.32 19.54 -3.51
C PHE A 168 -7.75 19.46 -4.05
N ASP A 169 -8.28 20.59 -4.51
CA ASP A 169 -9.63 20.70 -5.06
C ASP A 169 -9.63 20.39 -6.57
N TYR A 170 -10.47 19.44 -7.01
CA TYR A 170 -10.47 18.99 -8.41
C TYR A 170 -10.96 20.05 -9.39
N ALA A 171 -11.88 20.94 -8.97
CA ALA A 171 -12.52 21.90 -9.87
C ALA A 171 -11.65 23.15 -10.10
N THR A 172 -11.02 23.62 -9.03
CA THR A 172 -10.19 24.83 -9.03
C THR A 172 -8.70 24.53 -9.21
N GLU A 173 -8.31 23.27 -9.02
CA GLU A 173 -6.93 22.78 -9.05
C GLU A 173 -6.02 23.52 -8.05
N GLN A 174 -6.61 24.01 -6.96
CA GLN A 174 -5.90 24.72 -5.91
C GLN A 174 -5.61 23.80 -4.73
N MET A 175 -4.48 24.08 -4.07
CA MET A 175 -4.07 23.40 -2.83
C MET A 175 -4.26 24.31 -1.62
N THR A 176 -4.87 23.78 -0.56
CA THR A 176 -4.98 24.45 0.74
C THR A 176 -4.30 23.60 1.81
N SER A 177 -3.35 24.18 2.54
CA SER A 177 -2.55 23.46 3.55
C SER A 177 -2.89 23.92 4.97
N TYR A 178 -2.82 22.99 5.92
CA TYR A 178 -3.09 23.19 7.34
C TYR A 178 -1.92 22.61 8.15
N GLU A 179 -1.33 23.41 9.02
CA GLU A 179 -0.23 22.97 9.89
C GLU A 179 -0.73 21.97 10.93
N VAL A 180 -0.04 20.83 11.02
CA VAL A 180 -0.29 19.86 12.10
C VAL A 180 0.25 20.48 13.41
N PRO A 181 -0.54 20.51 14.51
CA PRO A 181 -0.18 21.29 15.70
C PRO A 181 1.14 20.88 16.33
N THR A 182 1.43 19.59 16.36
CA THR A 182 2.71 19.08 16.85
C THR A 182 3.84 19.42 15.87
N PRO A 183 4.85 20.19 16.31
CA PRO A 183 6.00 20.50 15.47
C PRO A 183 6.78 19.24 15.11
N LEU A 184 7.20 19.13 13.85
CA LEU A 184 7.99 17.99 13.36
C LEU A 184 7.32 16.63 13.63
N SER A 185 5.99 16.59 13.64
CA SER A 185 5.20 15.39 13.92
C SER A 185 5.35 14.29 12.87
N SER A 186 5.81 14.66 11.66
CA SER A 186 5.97 13.77 10.51
C SER A 186 4.64 13.08 10.18
N PRO A 187 3.63 13.80 9.65
CA PRO A 187 2.38 13.20 9.26
C PRO A 187 2.59 12.24 8.07
N VAL A 188 1.99 11.06 8.13
CA VAL A 188 2.20 9.96 7.18
C VAL A 188 0.86 9.48 6.61
N GLY A 189 0.19 8.51 7.22
CA GLY A 189 -1.08 7.98 6.73
C GLY A 189 -2.22 9.00 6.81
N VAL A 190 -3.18 8.91 5.90
CA VAL A 190 -4.39 9.74 5.92
C VAL A 190 -5.62 8.96 5.50
N TYR A 191 -6.74 9.22 6.18
CA TYR A 191 -8.04 8.66 5.87
C TYR A 191 -9.14 9.68 6.08
N VAL A 192 -10.14 9.72 5.19
CA VAL A 192 -11.35 10.53 5.41
C VAL A 192 -12.49 9.59 5.78
N VAL A 193 -12.99 9.71 7.02
CA VAL A 193 -14.14 8.90 7.46
C VAL A 193 -15.44 9.40 6.80
N PRO A 194 -16.52 8.59 6.76
CA PRO A 194 -17.78 8.99 6.15
C PRO A 194 -18.42 10.28 6.72
N SER A 195 -18.06 10.69 7.95
CA SER A 195 -18.51 11.98 8.50
C SER A 195 -17.81 13.20 7.89
N GLY A 196 -16.76 12.99 7.08
CA GLY A 196 -15.94 14.03 6.48
C GLY A 196 -14.72 14.44 7.31
N ASP A 197 -14.59 13.95 8.55
CA ASP A 197 -13.40 14.18 9.35
C ASP A 197 -12.18 13.48 8.74
N VAL A 198 -11.03 14.15 8.76
CA VAL A 198 -9.77 13.65 8.23
C VAL A 198 -8.90 13.14 9.37
N TRP A 199 -8.44 11.90 9.31
CA TRP A 199 -7.62 11.27 10.32
C TRP A 199 -6.23 11.01 9.78
N ILE A 200 -5.18 11.38 10.54
CA ILE A 200 -3.79 11.25 10.12
C ILE A 200 -2.95 10.56 11.19
N CYS A 201 -1.94 9.80 10.74
CA CYS A 201 -0.90 9.25 11.61
C CYS A 201 0.27 10.23 11.75
N GLU A 202 0.64 10.59 12.98
CA GLU A 202 1.85 11.36 13.29
C GLU A 202 2.97 10.41 13.71
N PHE A 203 3.85 10.06 12.78
CA PHE A 203 4.85 9.01 13.01
C PHE A 203 5.87 9.38 14.09
N VAL A 204 6.40 10.61 14.05
CA VAL A 204 7.35 11.11 15.07
C VAL A 204 6.59 11.69 16.26
N GLY A 205 5.43 12.31 16.03
CA GLY A 205 4.57 12.85 17.08
C GLY A 205 4.01 11.79 18.04
N GLN A 206 3.97 10.53 17.60
CA GLN A 206 3.37 9.40 18.33
C GLN A 206 1.90 9.65 18.67
N LYS A 207 1.14 10.16 17.69
CA LYS A 207 -0.28 10.45 17.83
C LYS A 207 -1.06 10.02 16.60
N ILE A 208 -2.37 9.89 16.78
CA ILE A 208 -3.33 9.98 15.68
C ILE A 208 -3.98 11.36 15.79
N ALA A 209 -3.98 12.14 14.72
CA ALA A 209 -4.67 13.43 14.67
C ALA A 209 -5.99 13.32 13.92
N LYS A 210 -7.02 14.00 14.41
CA LYS A 210 -8.28 14.25 13.72
C LYS A 210 -8.33 15.71 13.30
N PHE A 211 -8.63 15.97 12.05
CA PHE A 211 -8.88 17.29 11.50
C PHE A 211 -10.35 17.41 11.08
N ASP A 212 -11.01 18.47 11.53
CA ASP A 212 -12.37 18.84 11.11
C ASP A 212 -12.28 19.90 10.01
N PRO A 213 -12.64 19.59 8.75
CA PRO A 213 -12.58 20.54 7.65
C PRO A 213 -13.50 21.76 7.78
N THR A 214 -14.56 21.66 8.59
CA THR A 214 -15.53 22.74 8.81
C THR A 214 -14.96 23.81 9.74
N THR A 215 -14.41 23.38 10.88
CA THR A 215 -13.85 24.28 11.89
C THR A 215 -12.36 24.58 11.66
N LYS A 216 -11.70 23.78 10.81
CA LYS A 216 -10.25 23.83 10.52
C LYS A 216 -9.41 23.59 11.77
N GLN A 217 -9.90 22.75 12.69
CA GLN A 217 -9.25 22.44 13.95
C GLN A 217 -8.75 21.00 13.99
N PHE A 218 -7.61 20.82 14.67
CA PHE A 218 -7.05 19.51 14.97
C PHE A 218 -7.39 19.07 16.40
N THR A 219 -7.58 17.77 16.58
CA THR A 219 -7.61 17.09 17.88
C THR A 219 -6.61 15.93 17.81
N GLU A 220 -5.61 15.92 18.69
CA GLU A 220 -4.57 14.89 18.69
C GLU A 220 -4.77 13.87 19.82
N TYR A 221 -4.59 12.59 19.50
CA TYR A 221 -4.73 11.46 20.42
C TYR A 221 -3.38 10.75 20.58
N PRO A 222 -2.70 10.88 21.73
CA PRO A 222 -1.44 10.16 21.98
C PRO A 222 -1.64 8.65 21.91
N VAL A 223 -0.80 7.97 21.12
CA VAL A 223 -0.85 6.50 21.04
C VAL A 223 -0.22 5.89 22.29
N PRO A 224 -0.72 4.75 22.79
CA PRO A 224 -0.07 4.03 23.88
C PRO A 224 1.30 3.49 23.44
N LEU A 225 2.18 3.18 24.41
CA LEU A 225 3.53 2.63 24.15
C LEU A 225 3.52 1.32 23.35
N THR A 226 2.39 0.63 23.28
CA THR A 226 2.22 -0.58 22.49
C THR A 226 1.91 -0.33 21.01
N LEU A 227 1.78 0.94 20.59
CA LEU A 227 1.41 1.37 19.24
C LEU A 227 2.34 2.47 18.71
N LEU A 228 3.61 2.47 19.13
CA LEU A 228 4.59 3.45 18.68
C LEU A 228 4.89 3.29 17.18
N GLY A 229 5.17 4.42 16.53
CA GLY A 229 5.39 4.55 15.10
C GLY A 229 4.12 4.34 14.27
N PRO A 230 3.01 5.05 14.55
CA PRO A 230 1.81 4.99 13.73
C PRO A 230 2.17 5.48 12.32
N ALA A 231 1.89 4.69 11.29
CA ALA A 231 2.35 4.97 9.93
C ALA A 231 1.20 5.12 8.94
N VAL A 232 0.44 4.07 8.64
CA VAL A 232 -0.64 4.11 7.63
C VAL A 232 -1.98 3.84 8.28
N VAL A 233 -3.04 4.52 7.84
CA VAL A 233 -4.41 4.39 8.33
C VAL A 233 -5.36 4.30 7.13
N ARG A 234 -5.80 3.10 6.75
CA ARG A 234 -6.63 2.92 5.55
C ARG A 234 -7.82 1.95 5.72
N ALA A 235 -7.86 1.18 6.81
CA ALA A 235 -9.00 0.32 7.11
C ALA A 235 -10.04 1.01 8.03
N PHE A 236 -11.32 0.90 7.67
CA PHE A 236 -12.43 1.40 8.48
C PHE A 236 -13.52 0.33 8.65
N THR A 237 -13.80 -0.06 9.90
CA THR A 237 -14.76 -1.14 10.18
C THR A 237 -15.80 -0.77 11.23
N GLY A 238 -16.96 -1.41 11.15
CA GLY A 238 -18.06 -1.23 12.12
C GLY A 238 -18.63 0.18 12.20
N GLY A 239 -18.35 1.04 11.20
CA GLY A 239 -18.82 2.42 11.15
C GLY A 239 -18.14 3.37 12.14
N LYS A 240 -17.10 2.94 12.86
CA LYS A 240 -16.43 3.78 13.87
C LYS A 240 -14.99 3.40 14.23
N TYR A 241 -14.45 2.32 13.68
CA TYR A 241 -13.08 1.90 14.00
C TYR A 241 -12.16 2.16 12.83
N LEU A 242 -11.21 3.08 13.03
CA LEU A 242 -10.06 3.21 12.14
C LEU A 242 -8.95 2.29 12.61
N TRP A 243 -8.29 1.66 11.64
CA TRP A 243 -7.15 0.78 11.86
C TRP A 243 -5.92 1.43 11.27
N PHE A 244 -4.78 1.19 11.92
CA PHE A 244 -3.53 1.75 11.49
C PHE A 244 -2.36 0.82 11.81
N THR A 245 -1.29 0.93 11.04
CA THR A 245 -0.04 0.20 11.30
C THR A 245 0.81 0.94 12.32
N ALA A 246 1.42 0.19 13.25
CA ALA A 246 2.37 0.70 14.23
C ALA A 246 3.73 0.01 14.01
N ILE A 247 4.57 0.64 13.17
CA ILE A 247 5.81 0.05 12.63
C ILE A 247 6.80 -0.30 13.74
N ALA A 248 7.02 0.62 14.69
CA ALA A 248 8.06 0.45 15.70
C ALA A 248 7.75 -0.65 16.74
N THR A 249 6.48 -1.06 16.84
CA THR A 249 6.00 -2.05 17.82
C THR A 249 5.54 -3.36 17.20
N ASN A 250 5.65 -3.52 15.88
CA ASN A 250 5.14 -4.69 15.15
C ASN A 250 3.65 -4.96 15.43
N ALA A 251 2.84 -3.91 15.48
CA ALA A 251 1.44 -4.00 15.88
C ALA A 251 0.50 -3.34 14.87
N ILE A 252 -0.75 -3.76 14.90
CA ILE A 252 -1.87 -3.03 14.30
C ILE A 252 -2.64 -2.34 15.43
N GLY A 253 -2.83 -1.04 15.30
CA GLY A 253 -3.65 -0.22 16.16
C GLY A 253 -5.07 -0.10 15.64
N ARG A 254 -6.00 0.09 16.56
CA ARG A 254 -7.39 0.45 16.26
C ARG A 254 -7.83 1.58 17.16
N ILE A 255 -8.32 2.67 16.61
CA ILE A 255 -8.94 3.78 17.34
C ILE A 255 -10.45 3.78 17.11
N ASP A 256 -11.22 3.93 18.19
CA ASP A 256 -12.65 4.24 18.14
C ASP A 256 -12.82 5.74 17.94
N ILE A 257 -13.32 6.17 16.78
CA ILE A 257 -13.38 7.59 16.39
C ILE A 257 -14.39 8.40 17.23
N THR A 258 -15.26 7.75 17.98
CA THR A 258 -16.25 8.39 18.85
C THR A 258 -15.68 8.66 20.24
N THR A 259 -14.82 7.76 20.74
CA THR A 259 -14.32 7.82 22.12
C THR A 259 -12.83 8.14 22.23
N GLY A 260 -12.07 8.04 21.15
CA GLY A 260 -10.61 8.15 21.14
C GLY A 260 -9.90 6.93 21.75
N ALA A 261 -10.63 5.85 22.07
CA ALA A 261 -10.06 4.68 22.73
C ALA A 261 -9.25 3.81 21.76
N PHE A 262 -8.02 3.46 22.15
CA PHE A 262 -7.15 2.58 21.39
C PHE A 262 -7.28 1.11 21.78
N LYS A 263 -7.04 0.22 20.81
CA LYS A 263 -6.81 -1.20 21.03
C LYS A 263 -5.61 -1.66 20.19
N THR A 264 -4.78 -2.50 20.79
CA THR A 264 -3.56 -3.05 20.18
C THR A 264 -3.79 -4.49 19.74
N TYR A 265 -3.29 -4.82 18.55
CA TYR A 265 -3.20 -6.18 18.02
C TYR A 265 -1.74 -6.47 17.69
N LEU A 266 -1.07 -7.23 18.55
CA LEU A 266 0.34 -7.58 18.41
C LEU A 266 0.49 -8.91 17.68
N ASP A 267 1.27 -8.96 16.61
CA ASP A 267 1.72 -10.24 16.04
C ASP A 267 2.97 -10.71 16.81
N THR A 268 2.77 -11.54 17.83
CA THR A 268 3.87 -12.13 18.60
C THR A 268 4.53 -13.32 17.90
N ALA A 269 3.88 -13.88 16.87
CA ALA A 269 4.36 -15.06 16.18
C ALA A 269 5.29 -14.70 15.01
N ASN A 270 5.08 -13.56 14.36
CA ASN A 270 5.89 -13.09 13.25
C ASN A 270 6.31 -11.62 13.43
N VAL A 271 7.62 -11.37 13.45
CA VAL A 271 8.16 -10.01 13.38
C VAL A 271 8.14 -9.56 11.92
N GLY A 272 6.99 -9.05 11.49
CA GLY A 272 6.74 -8.67 10.10
C GLY A 272 7.03 -7.20 9.78
N VAL A 273 6.90 -6.29 10.76
CA VAL A 273 6.86 -4.84 10.56
C VAL A 273 5.70 -4.45 9.63
N PRO A 274 4.50 -4.18 10.17
CA PRO A 274 3.34 -3.87 9.36
C PRO A 274 3.49 -2.51 8.69
N ILE A 275 3.17 -2.39 7.40
CA ILE A 275 3.40 -1.16 6.62
C ILE A 275 2.09 -0.46 6.27
N GLU A 276 1.23 -1.13 5.52
CA GLU A 276 -0.10 -0.64 5.12
C GLU A 276 -1.21 -1.57 5.57
N ASP A 277 -2.45 -1.05 5.59
CA ASP A 277 -3.65 -1.82 5.86
C ASP A 277 -4.82 -1.50 4.92
N THR A 278 -5.82 -2.38 4.89
CA THR A 278 -7.08 -2.21 4.16
C THR A 278 -8.13 -3.13 4.78
N ASN A 279 -9.41 -2.99 4.42
CA ASN A 279 -10.44 -3.94 4.83
C ASN A 279 -11.13 -4.60 3.64
N ASP A 280 -11.41 -5.90 3.76
CA ASP A 280 -12.21 -6.61 2.77
C ASP A 280 -13.72 -6.38 2.98
N LYS A 281 -14.54 -6.88 2.06
CA LYS A 281 -16.01 -6.82 2.15
C LYS A 281 -16.61 -7.50 3.38
N ASN A 282 -15.89 -8.44 3.99
CA ASN A 282 -16.33 -9.16 5.19
C ASN A 282 -15.89 -8.42 6.47
N GLY A 283 -15.18 -7.30 6.35
CA GLY A 283 -14.66 -6.52 7.45
C GLY A 283 -13.39 -7.10 8.07
N ASN A 284 -12.72 -8.08 7.44
CA ASN A 284 -11.36 -8.43 7.89
C ASN A 284 -10.41 -7.29 7.53
N VAL A 285 -9.47 -7.02 8.43
CA VAL A 285 -8.46 -5.97 8.25
C VAL A 285 -7.18 -6.63 7.76
N TRP A 286 -6.87 -6.44 6.49
CA TRP A 286 -5.67 -6.95 5.83
C TRP A 286 -4.52 -5.98 6.03
N PHE A 287 -3.30 -6.49 6.18
CA PHE A 287 -2.10 -5.66 6.31
C PHE A 287 -0.89 -6.31 5.65
N SER A 288 -0.02 -5.47 5.10
CA SER A 288 1.27 -5.86 4.52
C SER A 288 2.37 -5.86 5.58
N THR A 289 3.48 -6.55 5.31
CA THR A 289 4.64 -6.59 6.22
C THR A 289 5.96 -6.53 5.47
N ALA A 290 6.90 -5.70 5.92
CA ALA A 290 8.18 -5.51 5.24
C ALA A 290 9.17 -6.68 5.40
N LEU A 291 9.08 -7.43 6.50
CA LEU A 291 10.04 -8.48 6.87
C LEU A 291 9.51 -9.90 6.75
N SER A 292 8.22 -10.08 6.44
CA SER A 292 7.62 -11.42 6.32
C SER A 292 7.00 -11.64 4.94
N ASN A 293 7.21 -12.84 4.38
CA ASN A 293 6.69 -13.25 3.06
C ASN A 293 5.28 -13.81 3.19
N THR A 294 4.40 -13.00 3.77
CA THR A 294 3.02 -13.37 4.07
C THR A 294 2.08 -12.21 3.74
N LEU A 295 0.84 -12.57 3.38
CA LEU A 295 -0.29 -11.65 3.53
C LEU A 295 -0.91 -11.91 4.90
N ASN A 296 -1.29 -10.85 5.60
CA ASN A 296 -1.82 -10.98 6.96
C ASN A 296 -3.19 -10.32 7.05
N TYR A 297 -4.05 -10.86 7.90
CA TYR A 297 -5.29 -10.20 8.26
C TYR A 297 -5.73 -10.45 9.69
N ILE A 298 -6.45 -9.48 10.27
CA ILE A 298 -7.15 -9.58 11.54
C ILE A 298 -8.63 -9.80 11.27
N THR A 299 -9.22 -10.77 11.95
CA THR A 299 -10.69 -10.88 12.05
C THR A 299 -11.17 -10.07 13.26
N PRO A 300 -11.83 -8.90 13.11
CA PRO A 300 -12.06 -7.98 14.23
C PRO A 300 -12.89 -8.53 15.38
N SER A 301 -13.82 -9.45 15.09
CA SER A 301 -14.70 -10.06 16.09
C SER A 301 -13.95 -10.94 17.09
N THR A 302 -12.86 -11.57 16.67
CA THR A 302 -12.04 -12.45 17.52
C THR A 302 -10.70 -11.82 17.89
N GLY A 303 -10.22 -10.86 17.10
CA GLY A 303 -8.88 -10.30 17.20
C GLY A 303 -7.78 -11.25 16.75
N LYS A 304 -8.13 -12.39 16.13
CA LYS A 304 -7.15 -13.34 15.61
C LYS A 304 -6.43 -12.76 14.40
N ILE A 305 -5.10 -12.78 14.45
CA ILE A 305 -4.22 -12.53 13.30
C ILE A 305 -4.02 -13.86 12.56
N THR A 306 -4.19 -13.84 11.24
CA THR A 306 -3.94 -14.97 10.35
C THR A 306 -2.92 -14.57 9.30
N ALA A 307 -1.85 -15.36 9.18
CA ALA A 307 -0.82 -15.20 8.17
C ALA A 307 -1.01 -16.22 7.04
N ILE A 308 -0.89 -15.77 5.80
CA ILE A 308 -0.98 -16.57 4.58
C ILE A 308 0.39 -16.52 3.89
N PRO A 309 1.16 -17.63 3.90
CA PRO A 309 2.44 -17.69 3.22
C PRO A 309 2.31 -17.42 1.71
N GLN A 310 3.14 -16.52 1.20
CA GLN A 310 3.28 -16.28 -0.24
C GLN A 310 4.21 -17.35 -0.85
N PRO A 311 3.91 -17.87 -2.06
CA PRO A 311 4.79 -18.80 -2.76
C PRO A 311 6.05 -18.07 -3.26
N ASP A 312 7.19 -18.75 -3.10
CA ASP A 312 8.55 -18.36 -3.50
C ASP A 312 9.09 -17.03 -2.92
N SER A 313 10.29 -17.08 -2.34
CA SER A 313 11.03 -15.93 -1.80
C SER A 313 12.09 -15.43 -2.79
N GLY A 314 11.75 -15.32 -4.07
CA GLY A 314 12.67 -14.82 -5.09
C GLY A 314 13.00 -13.35 -4.82
N ILE A 315 14.12 -13.10 -4.12
CA ILE A 315 14.58 -11.76 -3.76
C ILE A 315 15.47 -11.27 -4.90
N THR A 316 15.16 -10.12 -5.50
CA THR A 316 16.15 -9.40 -6.29
C THR A 316 16.95 -8.52 -5.34
N SER A 317 18.27 -8.68 -5.30
CA SER A 317 19.13 -7.81 -4.50
C SER A 317 19.07 -6.40 -5.08
N LEU A 318 18.35 -5.50 -4.42
CA LEU A 318 18.34 -4.09 -4.79
C LEU A 318 19.68 -3.44 -4.37
N PRO A 319 20.23 -2.49 -5.14
CA PRO A 319 21.48 -1.79 -4.81
C PRO A 319 21.35 -0.78 -3.65
N VAL A 320 20.27 -0.88 -2.87
CA VAL A 320 19.93 -0.10 -1.69
C VAL A 320 19.62 -1.09 -0.56
N SER A 321 19.92 -0.74 0.69
CA SER A 321 19.69 -1.62 1.85
C SER A 321 18.19 -1.71 2.18
N LEU A 322 17.45 -2.46 1.37
CA LEU A 322 16.05 -2.76 1.61
C LEU A 322 15.91 -4.16 2.21
N PRO A 323 14.89 -4.38 3.06
CA PRO A 323 14.56 -5.72 3.50
C PRO A 323 14.33 -6.65 2.31
N PRO A 324 14.73 -7.92 2.42
CA PRO A 324 14.64 -8.86 1.31
C PRO A 324 13.20 -9.10 0.82
N VAL A 325 12.19 -8.94 1.68
CA VAL A 325 10.79 -9.28 1.34
C VAL A 325 9.98 -8.05 0.93
N ALA A 326 10.02 -6.98 1.72
CA ALA A 326 9.41 -5.68 1.46
C ALA A 326 8.06 -5.75 0.71
N ASN A 327 7.05 -6.40 1.32
CA ASN A 327 5.65 -6.19 0.91
C ASN A 327 5.23 -4.82 1.44
N ILE A 328 4.85 -3.89 0.57
CA ILE A 328 4.55 -2.51 0.98
C ILE A 328 3.07 -2.25 0.99
N ALA A 329 2.39 -2.36 -0.16
CA ALA A 329 0.98 -2.06 -0.24
C ALA A 329 0.09 -3.28 -0.15
N VAL A 330 -1.13 -3.05 0.32
CA VAL A 330 -2.21 -4.02 0.33
C VAL A 330 -3.53 -3.30 0.03
N HIS A 331 -4.29 -3.82 -0.93
CA HIS A 331 -5.53 -3.21 -1.38
C HIS A 331 -6.58 -4.26 -1.68
N TYR A 332 -7.79 -4.06 -1.17
CA TYR A 332 -8.91 -4.94 -1.46
C TYR A 332 -9.61 -4.50 -2.75
N VAL A 333 -9.75 -5.44 -3.68
CA VAL A 333 -10.45 -5.22 -4.94
C VAL A 333 -11.77 -5.98 -4.91
N SER A 334 -12.86 -5.22 -4.86
CA SER A 334 -14.22 -5.76 -4.75
C SER A 334 -14.69 -6.45 -6.03
N GLN A 335 -14.25 -5.96 -7.20
CA GLN A 335 -14.66 -6.44 -8.52
C GLN A 335 -14.38 -7.93 -8.72
N ASP A 336 -13.26 -8.42 -8.21
CA ASP A 336 -12.81 -9.80 -8.37
C ASP A 336 -12.57 -10.51 -7.03
N ASN A 337 -13.01 -9.88 -5.93
CA ASN A 337 -12.89 -10.35 -4.56
C ASN A 337 -11.47 -10.84 -4.23
N SER A 338 -10.49 -9.95 -4.38
CA SER A 338 -9.07 -10.28 -4.20
C SER A 338 -8.32 -9.24 -3.38
N ILE A 339 -7.17 -9.65 -2.86
CA ILE A 339 -6.20 -8.77 -2.21
C ILE A 339 -5.05 -8.57 -3.17
N TRP A 340 -4.83 -7.34 -3.59
CA TRP A 340 -3.69 -6.93 -4.37
C TRP A 340 -2.61 -6.38 -3.46
N PHE A 341 -1.35 -6.60 -3.82
CA PHE A 341 -0.21 -6.18 -3.02
C PHE A 341 1.01 -5.89 -3.91
N THR A 342 1.92 -5.05 -3.43
CA THR A 342 3.22 -4.82 -4.09
C THR A 342 4.32 -5.60 -3.37
N GLN A 343 5.23 -6.18 -4.14
CA GLN A 343 6.47 -6.76 -3.63
C GLN A 343 7.63 -5.93 -4.16
N LEU A 344 8.06 -4.98 -3.33
CA LEU A 344 9.06 -4.00 -3.69
C LEU A 344 10.39 -4.67 -4.03
N ALA A 345 10.86 -5.62 -3.21
CA ALA A 345 12.12 -6.33 -3.39
C ALA A 345 12.08 -7.43 -4.48
N ALA A 346 10.89 -7.91 -4.86
CA ALA A 346 10.72 -8.86 -5.96
C ALA A 346 10.34 -8.18 -7.28
N ASN A 347 10.24 -6.84 -7.29
CA ASN A 347 9.93 -6.01 -8.46
C ASN A 347 8.65 -6.44 -9.20
N ARG A 348 7.57 -6.71 -8.46
CA ARG A 348 6.32 -7.24 -9.02
C ARG A 348 5.08 -6.78 -8.25
N VAL A 349 3.94 -6.79 -8.93
CA VAL A 349 2.60 -6.68 -8.34
C VAL A 349 2.04 -8.08 -8.15
N GLY A 350 1.40 -8.35 -7.03
CA GLY A 350 0.79 -9.62 -6.70
C GLY A 350 -0.72 -9.49 -6.45
N ARG A 351 -1.42 -10.59 -6.68
CA ARG A 351 -2.86 -10.76 -6.45
C ARG A 351 -3.10 -12.05 -5.69
N TYR A 352 -3.92 -12.00 -4.65
CA TYR A 352 -4.39 -13.17 -3.90
C TYR A 352 -5.91 -13.26 -3.99
N GLN A 353 -6.40 -14.32 -4.62
CA GLN A 353 -7.84 -14.59 -4.74
C GLN A 353 -8.42 -14.97 -3.36
N LEU A 354 -9.35 -14.17 -2.85
CA LEU A 354 -10.14 -14.58 -1.70
C LEU A 354 -11.13 -15.65 -2.14
N SER A 355 -11.25 -16.70 -1.33
CA SER A 355 -12.35 -17.66 -1.51
C SER A 355 -13.68 -16.92 -1.41
N GLY A 356 -14.64 -17.25 -2.27
CA GLY A 356 -16.04 -16.92 -1.98
C GLY A 356 -16.40 -17.50 -0.62
N ASN A 357 -17.16 -16.77 0.19
CA ASN A 357 -17.82 -17.38 1.33
C ASN A 357 -18.87 -18.35 0.78
N GLN A 358 -18.49 -19.63 0.73
CA GLN A 358 -19.22 -20.81 0.31
C GLN A 358 -19.69 -20.87 -1.15
#